data_AF-X0PA74-F1
#
_entry.id   AF-X0PA74-F1
#
_cell.length_a   1.000
_cell.length_b   1.000
_cell.length_c   1.000
_cell.angle_alpha   90.00
_cell.angle_beta   90.00
_cell.angle_gamma   90.00
#
_symmetry.space_group_name_H-M   'P 1'
#
loop_
_entity.id
_entity.type
_entity.pdbx_description
1 polymer ?
#
loop_
_entity_poly.entity_id
_entity_poly.type
_entity_poly.pdbx_seq_one_letter_code
_entity_poly.pdbx_strand_id
1 'polypeptide(L)' 'MDVYEKEPHVADGFKSLKNVVLTPHIGNATVEARDAMAEIVAQNTVAMDQGNKPKYIINGVE' A
#
# COMPACT_ATOMS: atom_id res chain seq x y z
N MET A 1 1.49 15.13 -5.36
CA MET A 1 1.31 13.80 -5.95
C MET A 1 2.03 12.81 -5.07
N ASP A 2 1.34 11.74 -4.71
CA ASP A 2 1.85 10.75 -3.76
C ASP A 2 2.41 9.49 -4.44
N VAL A 3 1.97 9.22 -5.66
CA VAL A 3 2.43 8.06 -6.46
C VAL A 3 3.20 8.52 -7.69
N TYR A 4 4.13 7.69 -8.16
CA TYR A 4 4.90 7.93 -9.38
C TYR A 4 4.90 6.70 -10.28
N GLU A 5 5.10 6.89 -11.59
CA GLU A 5 5.14 5.76 -12.54
C GLU A 5 6.30 4.79 -12.27
N LYS A 6 7.43 5.29 -11.74
CA LYS A 6 8.64 4.49 -11.47
C LYS A 6 9.23 4.81 -10.10
N GLU A 7 8.53 4.44 -9.05
CA GLU A 7 8.99 4.67 -7.67
C GLU A 7 10.35 3.99 -7.40
N PRO A 8 11.25 4.64 -6.62
CA PRO A 8 11.09 5.92 -5.93
C PRO A 8 11.41 7.15 -6.80
N HIS A 9 11.61 6.99 -8.11
CA HIS A 9 12.05 8.04 -9.00
C HIS A 9 10.91 8.95 -9.47
N VAL A 10 11.05 10.24 -9.22
CA VAL A 10 10.19 11.30 -9.76
C VAL A 10 10.85 11.92 -10.99
N ALA A 11 10.08 12.17 -12.05
CA ALA A 11 10.57 12.88 -13.22
C ALA A 11 11.08 14.29 -12.85
N ASP A 12 12.26 14.66 -13.35
CA ASP A 12 12.96 15.88 -12.93
C ASP A 12 12.16 17.16 -13.20
N GLY A 13 11.33 17.16 -14.24
CA GLY A 13 10.43 18.26 -14.57
C GLY A 13 9.47 18.62 -13.42
N PHE A 14 9.04 17.66 -12.61
CA PHE A 14 8.16 17.94 -11.46
C PHE A 14 8.91 18.59 -10.29
N LYS A 15 10.21 18.33 -10.14
CA LYS A 15 11.01 18.84 -9.00
C LYS A 15 11.26 20.36 -9.10
N SER A 16 11.18 20.94 -10.29
CA SER A 16 11.39 22.37 -10.52
C SER A 16 10.11 23.22 -10.41
N LEU A 17 8.93 22.58 -10.42
CA LEU A 17 7.65 23.26 -10.36
C LEU A 17 7.34 23.75 -8.94
N LYS A 18 7.20 25.06 -8.78
CA LYS A 18 6.86 25.68 -7.48
C LYS A 18 5.40 25.48 -7.06
N ASN A 19 4.54 25.08 -7.99
CA ASN A 19 3.11 24.89 -7.80
C ASN A 19 2.71 23.42 -7.61
N VAL A 20 3.68 22.53 -7.36
CA VAL A 20 3.45 21.10 -7.15
C VAL A 20 4.04 20.67 -5.81
N VAL A 21 3.26 19.92 -5.04
CA VAL A 21 3.72 19.23 -3.84
C VAL A 21 3.95 17.76 -4.16
N LEU A 22 5.07 17.19 -3.72
CA LEU A 22 5.47 15.81 -3.95
C LEU A 22 5.60 15.09 -2.60
N THR A 23 5.03 13.89 -2.48
CA THR A 23 5.11 13.06 -1.27
C THR A 23 5.60 11.65 -1.64
N PRO A 24 6.28 10.92 -0.73
CA PRO A 24 6.91 9.65 -1.07
C PRO A 24 6.01 8.43 -0.79
N HIS A 25 4.86 8.32 -1.48
CA HIS A 25 3.90 7.23 -1.35
C HIS A 25 3.48 6.96 0.11
N ILE A 26 2.97 8.00 0.76
CA ILE A 26 2.60 8.00 2.18
C ILE A 26 1.08 8.09 2.40
N GLY A 27 0.26 7.85 1.37
CA GLY A 27 -1.20 7.95 1.44
C GLY A 27 -1.85 7.08 2.52
N ASN A 28 -1.22 5.95 2.89
CA ASN A 28 -1.66 5.08 3.98
C ASN A 28 -0.74 5.08 5.21
N ALA A 29 0.25 5.97 5.27
CA ALA A 29 1.35 5.89 6.23
C ALA A 29 1.04 6.54 7.60
N THR A 30 -0.19 6.39 8.10
CA THR A 30 -0.49 6.61 9.52
C THR A 30 -0.24 5.31 10.30
N VAL A 31 -0.03 5.42 11.61
CA VAL A 31 0.15 4.25 12.49
C VAL A 31 -1.11 3.39 12.44
N GLU A 32 -2.28 4.01 12.59
CA GLU A 32 -3.57 3.33 12.66
C GLU A 32 -3.90 2.58 11.37
N ALA A 33 -3.65 3.19 10.20
CA ALA A 33 -3.90 2.55 8.92
C ALA A 33 -2.93 1.38 8.69
N ARG A 34 -1.64 1.54 9.03
CA ARG A 34 -0.65 0.48 8.87
C ARG A 34 -0.86 -0.68 9.83
N ASP A 35 -1.24 -0.41 11.07
CA ASP A 35 -1.57 -1.45 12.05
C ASP A 35 -2.79 -2.26 11.60
N ALA A 36 -3.86 -1.60 11.16
CA ALA A 36 -5.06 -2.28 10.66
C ALA A 36 -4.76 -3.12 9.40
N MET A 37 -3.97 -2.61 8.47
CA MET A 37 -3.53 -3.39 7.29
C MET A 37 -2.67 -4.59 7.68
N ALA A 38 -1.75 -4.42 8.64
CA ALA A 38 -0.91 -5.50 9.13
C ALA A 38 -1.73 -6.60 9.83
N GLU A 39 -2.74 -6.21 10.61
CA GLU A 39 -3.66 -7.15 11.25
C GLU A 39 -4.44 -7.97 10.21
N ILE A 40 -4.95 -7.35 9.14
CA ILE A 40 -5.63 -8.06 8.05
C ILE A 40 -4.71 -9.11 7.42
N VAL A 41 -3.45 -8.76 7.13
CA VAL A 41 -2.47 -9.69 6.54
C VAL A 41 -2.17 -10.84 7.50
N ALA A 42 -1.93 -10.56 8.78
CA ALA A 42 -1.64 -11.57 9.79
C ALA A 42 -2.81 -12.54 9.97
N GLN A 43 -4.04 -12.02 10.10
CA GLN A 43 -5.25 -12.84 10.27
C GLN A 43 -5.50 -13.72 9.04
N ASN A 44 -5.34 -13.19 7.83
CA ASN A 44 -5.50 -13.96 6.60
C ASN A 44 -4.43 -15.07 6.46
N THR A 45 -3.20 -14.80 6.90
CA THR A 45 -2.11 -15.79 6.88
C THR A 45 -2.42 -16.95 7.82
N VAL A 46 -2.85 -16.67 9.05
CA VAL A 46 -3.26 -17.69 10.02
C VAL A 46 -4.49 -18.47 9.54
N ALA A 47 -5.48 -17.79 8.94
CA ALA A 47 -6.65 -18.45 8.40
C ALA A 47 -6.27 -19.49 7.33
N MET A 48 -5.40 -19.11 6.39
CA MET A 48 -4.92 -20.03 5.34
C MET A 48 -4.15 -21.22 5.91
N ASP A 49 -3.25 -20.99 6.87
CA ASP A 49 -2.49 -22.06 7.55
C ASP A 49 -3.40 -23.09 8.23
N GLN A 50 -4.54 -22.63 8.74
CA GLN A 50 -5.56 -23.48 9.36
C GLN A 50 -6.55 -24.12 8.38
N GLY A 51 -6.37 -23.93 7.07
CA GLY A 51 -7.32 -24.38 6.04
C GLY A 51 -8.64 -23.59 6.00
N ASN A 52 -8.70 -22.45 6.68
CA ASN A 52 -9.84 -21.53 6.63
C ASN A 52 -9.71 -20.59 5.44
N LYS A 53 -10.85 -20.10 4.94
CA LYS A 53 -10.88 -19.13 3.83
C LYS A 53 -10.47 -17.72 4.33
N PRO A 54 -9.48 -17.05 3.70
CA PRO A 54 -9.09 -15.70 4.06
C PRO A 54 -10.11 -14.67 3.56
N LYS A 55 -10.07 -13.46 4.13
CA LYS A 55 -10.91 -12.33 3.72
C LYS A 55 -10.26 -11.54 2.57
N TYR A 56 -11.06 -10.76 1.84
CA TYR A 56 -10.62 -9.82 0.80
C TYR A 56 -9.84 -10.46 -0.37
N ILE A 57 -10.23 -11.66 -0.77
CA ILE A 57 -9.64 -12.37 -1.92
C ILE A 57 -9.95 -11.59 -3.20
N ILE A 58 -8.90 -11.21 -3.95
CA ILE A 58 -9.01 -10.44 -5.20
C ILE A 58 -9.15 -11.38 -6.40
N ASN A 59 -8.17 -12.27 -6.57
CA ASN A 59 -8.22 -13.35 -7.54
C ASN A 59 -8.30 -14.66 -6.75
N GLY A 60 -9.19 -15.55 -7.14
CA GLY A 60 -9.40 -16.82 -6.44
C GLY A 60 -8.08 -17.58 -6.23
N VAL A 61 -7.93 -18.18 -5.05
CA VAL A 61 -6.96 -19.25 -4.83
C VAL A 61 -7.70 -20.52 -5.21
N GLU A 62 -7.46 -21.04 -6.41
CA GLU A 62 -7.85 -22.42 -6.75
C GLU A 62 -7.01 -23.41 -5.95
#